data_AF-D6RCI0-F1
#
_entry.id   AF-D6RCI0-F1
#
_cell.length_a   1.000
_cell.length_b   1.000
_cell.length_c   1.000
_cell.angle_alpha   90.00
_cell.angle_beta   90.00
_cell.angle_gamma   90.00
#
_symmetry.space_group_name_H-M   'P 1'
#
loop_
_entity.id
_entity.type
_entity.pdbx_description
1 polymer ?
#
loop_
_entity_poly.entity_id
_entity_poly.type
_entity_poly.pdbx_seq_one_letter_code
_entity_poly.pdbx_strand_id
1 'polypeptide(L)' 'MAAGQNGHEEWVGSAYLFLESAVDKVILSEAYTDPKKKVAIYKALQTALSARPAQGRGTRGAGG' A
#
# COMPACT_ATOMS: atom_id res chain seq x y z
N MET A 1 3.31 4.78 40.74
CA MET A 1 4.32 3.92 40.10
C MET A 1 4.90 4.69 38.93
N ALA A 2 6.23 4.84 38.86
CA ALA A 2 6.87 5.57 37.77
C ALA A 2 6.62 4.85 36.44
N ALA A 3 6.11 5.57 35.45
CA ALA A 3 6.14 5.12 34.06
C ALA A 3 7.60 5.16 33.61
N GLY A 4 8.33 4.08 33.93
CA GLY A 4 9.69 3.87 33.47
C GLY A 4 9.69 3.82 31.96
N GLN A 5 10.40 4.78 31.34
CA GLN A 5 10.85 4.82 29.94
C GLN A 5 9.83 4.29 28.93
N ASN A 6 9.13 5.20 28.24
CA ASN A 6 8.34 4.90 27.04
C ASN A 6 9.18 4.08 26.05
N GLY A 7 9.10 2.76 26.17
CA GLY A 7 9.58 1.83 25.17
C GLY A 7 8.79 2.14 23.91
N HIS A 8 9.50 2.49 22.85
CA HIS A 8 8.93 2.69 21.54
C HIS A 8 8.26 1.37 21.10
N GLU A 9 6.96 1.23 21.36
CA GLU A 9 6.18 0.10 20.87
C GLU A 9 6.16 0.18 19.35
N GLU A 10 7.05 -0.57 18.71
CA GLU A 10 7.14 -0.62 17.26
C GLU A 10 5.99 -1.48 16.73
N TRP A 11 4.96 -0.82 16.20
CA TRP A 11 3.81 -1.50 15.59
C TRP A 11 4.18 -1.98 14.20
N VAL A 12 4.75 -3.20 14.15
CA VAL A 12 5.07 -3.89 12.91
C VAL A 12 4.04 -4.96 12.64
N GLY A 13 3.51 -4.99 11.41
CA GLY A 13 2.60 -6.01 10.93
C GLY A 13 2.85 -6.29 9.45
N SER A 14 2.51 -7.49 9.01
CA SER A 14 2.55 -7.88 7.60
C SER A 14 1.15 -8.22 7.12
N ALA A 15 0.88 -7.93 5.85
CA ALA A 15 -0.35 -8.31 5.19
C ALA A 15 0.00 -8.84 3.80
N TYR A 16 -0.82 -9.77 3.32
CA TYR A 16 -0.75 -10.26 1.94
C TYR A 16 -1.73 -9.46 1.08
N LEU A 17 -1.25 -8.96 -0.06
CA LEU A 17 -2.06 -8.31 -1.08
C LEU A 17 -2.06 -9.19 -2.33
N PHE A 18 -3.23 -9.60 -2.78
CA PHE A 18 -3.39 -10.32 -4.05
C PHE A 18 -3.71 -9.32 -5.16
N LEU A 19 -3.00 -9.43 -6.27
CA LEU A 19 -3.14 -8.55 -7.43
C LEU A 19 -3.39 -9.41 -8.66
N GLU A 20 -4.47 -9.08 -9.37
CA GLU A 20 -4.82 -9.70 -10.64
C GLU A 20 -5.00 -8.60 -11.69
N SER A 21 -4.62 -8.89 -12.92
CA SER A 21 -4.85 -7.97 -14.03
C SER A 21 -6.29 -8.09 -14.49
N ALA A 22 -6.99 -6.96 -14.57
CA ALA A 22 -8.30 -6.89 -15.23
C ALA A 22 -8.21 -6.92 -16.77
N VAL A 23 -7.00 -6.94 -17.32
CA VAL A 23 -6.73 -7.00 -18.77
C VAL A 23 -6.27 -8.41 -19.13
N ASP A 24 -7.02 -9.09 -20.00
CA ASP A 24 -6.80 -10.48 -20.43
C ASP A 24 -5.40 -10.78 -20.97
N LYS A 25 -4.68 -9.75 -21.43
CA LYS A 25 -3.36 -9.89 -22.07
C LYS A 25 -2.18 -9.74 -21.11
N VAL A 26 -2.41 -9.40 -19.85
CA VAL A 26 -1.32 -9.16 -18.89
C VAL A 26 -1.38 -10.19 -17.79
N ILE A 27 -0.55 -11.22 -17.92
CA ILE A 27 -0.36 -12.23 -16.87
C ILE A 27 0.70 -11.72 -15.90
N LEU A 28 0.26 -11.11 -14.79
CA LEU A 28 1.17 -10.55 -13.79
C LEU A 28 2.10 -11.61 -13.19
N SER A 29 1.61 -12.83 -12.97
CA SER A 29 2.41 -13.94 -12.43
C SER A 29 3.63 -14.26 -13.27
N GLU A 30 3.51 -14.30 -14.61
CA GLU A 30 4.63 -14.47 -15.52
C GLU A 30 5.57 -13.25 -15.52
N ALA A 31 5.01 -12.04 -15.47
CA ALA A 31 5.81 -10.82 -15.44
C ALA A 31 6.71 -10.72 -14.18
N TYR A 32 6.29 -11.29 -13.04
CA TYR A 32 7.10 -11.36 -11.82
C TYR A 32 8.30 -12.31 -11.90
N THR A 33 8.31 -13.25 -12.86
CA THR A 33 9.43 -14.19 -13.05
C THR A 33 10.64 -13.55 -13.70
N ASP A 34 10.45 -12.48 -14.48
CA ASP A 34 11.53 -11.71 -15.11
C ASP A 34 12.10 -10.69 -14.09
N PRO A 35 13.40 -10.78 -13.74
CA PRO A 35 14.03 -9.89 -12.76
C PRO A 35 13.90 -8.40 -13.10
N LYS A 36 13.95 -8.03 -14.38
CA LYS A 36 13.83 -6.62 -14.81
C LYS A 36 12.41 -6.12 -14.63
N LYS A 37 11.42 -6.94 -14.99
CA LYS A 37 10.00 -6.62 -14.82
C LYS A 37 9.61 -6.59 -13.35
N LYS A 38 10.12 -7.51 -12.52
CA LYS A 38 9.91 -7.50 -11.06
C LYS A 38 10.31 -6.17 -10.42
N VAL A 39 11.47 -5.62 -10.80
CA VAL A 39 11.93 -4.30 -10.30
C VAL A 39 10.99 -3.18 -10.75
N ALA A 40 10.53 -3.21 -12.00
CA ALA A 40 9.58 -2.24 -12.51
C ALA A 40 8.24 -2.30 -11.76
N ILE A 41 7.71 -3.51 -11.53
CA ILE A 41 6.47 -3.72 -10.80
C ILE A 41 6.60 -3.27 -9.34
N TYR A 42 7.71 -3.59 -8.67
CA TYR A 42 7.96 -3.12 -7.30
C TYR A 42 7.93 -1.58 -7.21
N LYS A 43 8.60 -0.89 -8.13
CA LYS A 43 8.58 0.59 -8.18
C LYS A 43 7.19 1.14 -8.43
N ALA A 44 6.41 0.50 -9.30
CA ALA A 44 5.03 0.88 -9.58
C ALA A 44 4.15 0.74 -8.32
N LEU A 45 4.24 -0.39 -7.61
CA LEU A 45 3.51 -0.64 -6.37
C LEU A 45 3.94 0.32 -5.25
N GLN A 46 5.23 0.55 -5.09
CA GLN A 46 5.75 1.52 -4.13
C GLN A 46 5.17 2.91 -4.39
N THR A 47 5.16 3.35 -5.66
CA THR A 47 4.61 4.64 -6.05
C THR A 47 3.10 4.70 -5.77
N ALA A 48 2.35 3.65 -6.14
CA ALA A 48 0.90 3.60 -5.94
C ALA A 48 0.50 3.57 -4.45
N LEU A 49 1.23 2.85 -3.60
CA LEU A 49 0.98 2.78 -2.16
C LEU A 49 1.46 4.03 -1.42
N SER A 50 2.49 4.70 -1.92
CA SER A 50 2.98 5.97 -1.38
C SER A 50 2.14 7.15 -1.84
N ALA A 51 1.45 7.03 -2.98
CA ALA A 51 0.47 7.99 -3.43
C ALA A 51 -0.71 7.95 -2.45
N ARG A 52 -0.77 8.96 -1.57
CA ARG A 52 -1.81 9.14 -0.56
C ARG A 52 -3.20 8.89 -1.18
N PRO A 53 -4.01 7.94 -0.68
CA PRO A 53 -5.39 7.82 -1.13
C PRO A 53 -6.04 9.18 -0.89
N ALA A 54 -6.62 9.76 -1.94
CA ALA A 54 -7.31 11.03 -1.87
C ALA A 54 -8.31 10.95 -0.71
N GLN A 55 -7.95 11.62 0.39
CA GLN A 55 -8.77 11.68 1.58
C GLN A 55 -10.09 12.31 1.15
N GLY A 56 -11.14 11.50 1.14
CA GLY A 56 -12.50 11.94 0.81
C GLY A 56 -12.78 13.20 1.62
N ARG A 57 -12.82 14.33 0.91
CA ARG A 57 -13.18 15.62 1.46
C ARG A 57 -14.65 15.49 1.88
N GLY A 58 -14.87 15.10 3.12
CA GLY A 58 -16.18 15.15 3.75
C GLY A 58 -16.63 16.60 3.72
N THR A 59 -17.52 16.93 2.78
CA THR A 59 -18.33 18.13 2.87
C THR A 59 -19.25 17.93 4.07
N ARG A 60 -18.75 18.29 5.25
CA ARG A 60 -19.55 18.44 6.45
C ARG A 60 -20.56 19.53 6.12
N GLY A 61 -21.78 19.11 5.79
CA GLY A 61 -22.90 20.01 5.56
C GLY A 61 -23.01 20.94 6.75
N ALA A 62 -22.90 22.25 6.48
CA ALA A 62 -23.36 23.27 7.39
C ALA A 62 -24.88 23.08 7.51
N GLY A 63 -25.32 22.61 8.67
CA GLY A 63 -26.72 22.59 9.06
C GLY A 63 -26.89 23.43 10.32
N GLY A 64 -27.87 24.32 10.28
CA GLY A 64 -28.41 25.05 11.45
C GLY A 64 -28.01 26.51 11.51
#